data_AF-A0A8C4Y8N5-F1
#
_entry.id   AF-A0A8C4Y8N5-F1
#
_cell.length_a   1.000
_cell.length_b   1.000
_cell.length_c   1.000
_cell.angle_alpha   90.00
_cell.angle_beta   90.00
_cell.angle_gamma   90.00
#
_symmetry.space_group_name_H-M   'P 1'
#
loop_
_entity.id
_entity.type
_entity.pdbx_description
1 polymer ?
#
loop_
_entity_poly.entity_id
_entity_poly.type
_entity_poly.pdbx_seq_one_letter_code
_entity_poly.pdbx_strand_id
1 'polypeptide(L)'
;MQPPGKLAAMSVIRLQGKHKPVYHALSDCGDHVVIINTRHIAFSGNKWEQKVYSSHTGYPGGLKQVTATQLHLKDPTAIVKLAIYRMLPKNLHRRTMMQRLHLFPEDVIPEDIRNNLVEELAQPRRIPKRLDEYTQEEIDAFPMLWTPPKDYRKM
;
A
#
# COMPACT_ATOMS: atom_id res chain seq x y z
N MET A 1 0.45 -8.67 -2.53
CA MET A 1 0.97 -7.27 -2.58
C MET A 1 -0.16 -6.29 -2.82
N GLN A 2 -0.18 -5.18 -2.08
CA GLN A 2 -1.28 -4.22 -2.06
C GLN A 2 -0.91 -2.89 -2.76
N PRO A 3 -1.85 -2.24 -3.47
CA PRO A 3 -1.61 -0.95 -4.09
C PRO A 3 -1.68 0.20 -3.07
N PRO A 4 -0.68 1.11 -3.03
CA PRO A 4 -0.62 2.18 -2.03
C PRO A 4 -1.85 3.08 -1.99
N GLY A 5 -2.51 3.31 -3.13
CA GLY A 5 -3.71 4.15 -3.20
C GLY A 5 -4.91 3.56 -2.47
N LYS A 6 -5.12 2.23 -2.55
CA LYS A 6 -6.23 1.57 -1.85
C LYS A 6 -5.98 1.52 -0.35
N LEU A 7 -4.73 1.22 0.05
CA LEU A 7 -4.31 1.28 1.45
C LEU A 7 -4.54 2.68 2.01
N ALA A 8 -4.05 3.71 1.30
CA ALA A 8 -4.19 5.09 1.73
C ALA A 8 -5.66 5.52 1.89
N ALA A 9 -6.54 5.15 0.97
CA ALA A 9 -7.96 5.47 1.06
C ALA A 9 -8.61 4.93 2.34
N MET A 10 -8.30 3.68 2.71
CA MET A 10 -8.79 3.09 3.96
C MET A 10 -8.20 3.80 5.18
N SER A 11 -6.88 3.98 5.22
CA SER A 11 -6.17 4.63 6.33
C SER A 11 -6.67 6.04 6.59
N VAL A 12 -6.89 6.85 5.54
CA VAL A 12 -7.32 8.25 5.64
C VAL A 12 -8.68 8.42 6.31
N ILE A 13 -9.60 7.46 6.12
CA ILE A 13 -10.92 7.45 6.78
C ILE A 13 -10.76 7.19 8.29
N ARG A 14 -9.84 6.31 8.69
CA ARG A 14 -9.57 5.98 10.10
C ARG A 14 -8.82 7.10 10.81
N LEU A 15 -7.78 7.66 10.18
CA LEU A 15 -7.02 8.80 10.69
C LEU A 15 -7.88 10.05 10.91
N GLN A 16 -8.94 10.26 10.11
CA GLN A 16 -9.90 11.34 10.32
C GLN A 16 -11.02 10.99 11.32
N GLY A 17 -11.26 9.71 11.61
CA GLY A 17 -12.42 9.27 12.39
C GLY A 17 -13.73 9.19 11.61
N LYS A 18 -13.71 9.32 10.27
CA LYS A 18 -14.92 9.31 9.40
C LYS A 18 -15.69 7.98 9.39
N HIS A 19 -15.10 6.91 9.91
CA HIS A 19 -15.79 5.63 10.09
C HIS A 19 -16.68 5.63 11.34
N LYS A 20 -16.51 6.59 12.25
CA LYS A 20 -17.34 6.75 13.45
C LYS A 20 -18.55 7.62 13.11
N PRO A 21 -19.76 7.26 13.56
CA PRO A 21 -20.97 8.05 13.32
C PRO A 21 -20.94 9.43 14.02
N VAL A 22 -20.09 9.58 15.04
CA VAL A 22 -19.90 10.83 15.81
C VAL A 22 -18.87 11.78 15.18
N TYR A 23 -18.47 11.56 13.92
CA TYR A 23 -17.45 12.37 13.25
C TYR A 23 -17.86 13.84 13.13
N HIS A 24 -16.99 14.72 13.61
CA HIS A 24 -17.06 16.16 13.34
C HIS A 24 -15.65 16.71 13.13
N ALA A 25 -15.47 17.63 12.17
CA ALA A 25 -14.15 18.09 11.76
C ALA A 25 -13.37 18.86 12.84
N LEU A 26 -14.08 19.48 13.80
CA LEU A 26 -13.48 20.15 14.96
C LEU A 26 -13.14 19.20 16.11
N SER A 27 -13.72 18.00 16.11
CA SER A 27 -13.56 17.02 17.20
C SER A 27 -12.44 16.05 16.87
N ASP A 28 -11.53 15.85 17.80
CA ASP A 28 -10.39 14.96 17.62
C ASP A 28 -10.76 13.49 17.82
N CYS A 29 -11.35 12.88 16.79
CA CYS A 29 -11.91 11.53 16.83
C CYS A 29 -11.16 10.49 15.96
N GLY A 30 -9.98 10.85 15.45
CA GLY A 30 -9.17 10.00 14.57
C GLY A 30 -8.36 8.94 15.31
N ASP A 31 -8.22 7.76 14.70
CA ASP A 31 -7.54 6.61 15.31
C ASP A 31 -6.09 6.42 14.84
N HIS A 32 -5.37 5.55 15.54
CA HIS A 32 -4.05 5.09 15.13
C HIS A 32 -4.16 4.05 14.00
N VAL A 33 -3.26 4.15 13.03
CA VAL A 33 -3.20 3.21 11.91
C VAL A 33 -1.79 2.69 11.80
N VAL A 34 -1.64 1.37 11.86
CA VAL A 34 -0.38 0.67 11.67
C VAL A 34 -0.42 -0.02 10.30
N ILE A 35 0.59 0.23 9.46
CA ILE A 35 0.75 -0.46 8.17
C ILE A 35 2.11 -1.15 8.16
N ILE A 36 2.09 -2.47 8.05
CA ILE A 36 3.27 -3.34 7.96
C ILE A 36 3.57 -3.72 6.52
N ASN A 37 4.76 -4.28 6.28
CA ASN A 37 5.19 -4.80 4.99
C ASN A 37 5.11 -3.75 3.86
N THR A 38 5.38 -2.46 4.16
CA THR A 38 5.30 -1.41 3.14
C THR A 38 6.34 -1.58 2.03
N ARG A 39 7.41 -2.36 2.26
CA ARG A 39 8.37 -2.72 1.21
C ARG A 39 7.75 -3.56 0.10
N HIS A 40 6.74 -4.37 0.40
CA HIS A 40 6.11 -5.33 -0.51
C HIS A 40 4.80 -4.82 -1.15
N ILE A 41 4.71 -3.51 -1.38
CA ILE A 41 3.62 -2.90 -2.14
C ILE A 41 3.72 -3.23 -3.63
N ALA A 42 2.58 -3.21 -4.33
CA ALA A 42 2.54 -3.39 -5.78
C ALA A 42 1.80 -2.25 -6.46
N PHE A 43 2.46 -1.61 -7.43
CA PHE A 43 1.76 -0.75 -8.38
C PHE A 43 1.12 -1.55 -9.53
N SER A 44 0.09 -0.97 -10.11
CA SER A 44 -0.50 -1.41 -11.38
C SER A 44 0.29 -0.86 -12.56
N GLY A 45 0.50 -1.66 -13.61
CA GLY A 45 1.19 -1.23 -14.84
C GLY A 45 2.62 -0.74 -14.58
N ASN A 46 3.12 0.17 -15.43
CA ASN A 46 4.52 0.60 -15.42
C ASN A 46 4.79 1.80 -14.49
N LYS A 47 3.95 2.00 -13.46
CA LYS A 47 4.05 3.15 -12.55
C LYS A 47 5.34 3.17 -11.74
N TRP A 48 6.01 2.04 -11.57
CA TRP A 48 7.32 2.00 -10.91
C TRP A 48 8.35 2.91 -11.61
N GLU A 49 8.37 2.87 -12.94
CA GLU A 49 9.29 3.65 -13.77
C GLU A 49 8.69 5.00 -14.16
N GLN A 50 7.40 5.04 -14.50
CA GLN A 50 6.74 6.24 -15.03
C GLN A 50 6.38 7.27 -13.96
N LYS A 51 6.12 6.85 -12.71
CA LYS A 51 5.68 7.78 -11.67
C LYS A 51 6.88 8.50 -11.06
N VAL A 52 6.92 9.82 -11.24
CA VAL A 52 7.98 10.68 -10.70
C VAL A 52 7.49 11.42 -9.45
N TYR A 53 8.34 11.44 -8.43
CA TYR A 53 8.20 12.28 -7.24
C TYR A 53 9.16 13.46 -7.33
N SER A 54 8.59 14.65 -7.44
CA SER A 54 9.34 15.90 -7.53
C SER A 54 9.35 16.64 -6.20
N SER A 55 10.48 17.24 -5.86
CA SER A 55 10.66 18.11 -4.70
C SER A 55 11.62 19.25 -5.05
N HIS A 56 11.56 20.35 -4.32
CA HIS A 56 12.43 21.51 -4.52
C HIS A 56 13.08 21.89 -3.19
N THR A 57 14.38 22.19 -3.19
CA THR A 57 15.12 22.55 -1.98
C THR A 57 14.93 24.01 -1.56
N GLY A 58 14.50 24.87 -2.49
CA GLY A 58 14.36 26.32 -2.28
C GLY A 58 15.45 27.15 -2.97
N TYR A 59 16.56 26.53 -3.37
CA TYR A 59 17.68 27.19 -4.07
C TYR A 59 17.52 27.09 -5.61
N PRO A 60 18.09 28.02 -6.40
CA PRO A 60 18.15 27.88 -7.85
C PRO A 60 18.79 26.55 -8.27
N GLY A 61 18.18 25.86 -9.25
CA GLY A 61 18.60 24.51 -9.66
C GLY A 61 18.25 23.39 -8.67
N GLY A 62 17.49 23.68 -7.61
CA GLY A 62 17.16 22.74 -6.54
C GLY A 62 16.05 21.73 -6.83
N LEU A 63 15.60 21.61 -8.09
CA LEU A 63 14.57 20.66 -8.49
C LEU A 63 15.13 19.23 -8.50
N LYS A 64 14.58 18.39 -7.63
CA LYS A 64 14.91 16.96 -7.56
C LYS A 64 13.72 16.15 -8.04
N GLN A 65 13.97 15.26 -8.99
CA GLN A 65 12.98 14.33 -9.52
C GLN A 65 13.52 12.91 -9.36
N VAL A 66 12.72 12.04 -8.76
CA VAL A 66 13.07 10.62 -8.55
C VAL A 66 11.91 9.74 -8.97
N THR A 67 12.17 8.60 -9.58
CA THR A 67 11.12 7.63 -9.92
C THR A 67 10.60 6.93 -8.68
N ALA A 68 9.43 6.27 -8.78
CA ALA A 68 8.89 5.49 -7.67
C ALA A 68 9.86 4.37 -7.25
N THR A 69 10.52 3.71 -8.19
CA THR A 69 11.54 2.69 -7.88
C THR A 69 12.68 3.27 -7.07
N GLN A 70 13.26 4.39 -7.51
CA GLN A 70 14.38 5.04 -6.80
C GLN A 70 13.98 5.51 -5.40
N LEU A 71 12.79 6.10 -5.26
CA LEU A 71 12.27 6.52 -3.96
C LEU A 71 12.07 5.34 -3.02
N HIS A 72 11.54 4.22 -3.52
CA HIS A 72 11.24 3.03 -2.73
C HIS A 72 12.48 2.29 -2.25
N LEU A 73 13.52 2.24 -3.08
CA LEU A 73 14.82 1.69 -2.70
C LEU A 73 15.47 2.51 -1.59
N LYS A 74 15.31 3.84 -1.63
CA LYS A 74 15.86 4.74 -0.62
C LYS A 74 15.05 4.72 0.69
N ASP A 75 13.74 4.81 0.59
CA ASP A 75 12.81 4.78 1.72
C ASP A 75 11.58 3.93 1.35
N PRO A 76 11.48 2.68 1.86
CA PRO A 76 10.38 1.76 1.56
C PRO A 76 9.03 2.20 2.16
N THR A 77 9.00 3.24 3.00
CA THR A 77 7.76 3.76 3.61
C THR A 77 7.25 5.03 2.91
N ALA A 78 8.13 5.74 2.20
CA ALA A 78 7.86 7.07 1.64
C ALA A 78 6.65 7.10 0.70
N ILE A 79 6.48 6.08 -0.14
CA ILE A 79 5.39 6.02 -1.13
C ILE A 79 4.03 5.98 -0.45
N VAL A 80 3.87 5.10 0.55
CA VAL A 80 2.61 4.96 1.29
C VAL A 80 2.36 6.22 2.12
N LYS A 81 3.40 6.74 2.79
CA LYS A 81 3.35 7.99 3.56
C LYS A 81 2.88 9.17 2.72
N LEU A 82 3.46 9.35 1.52
CA LEU A 82 3.10 10.43 0.60
C LEU A 82 1.69 10.27 0.03
N ALA A 83 1.27 9.04 -0.26
CA ALA A 83 -0.09 8.77 -0.73
C ALA A 83 -1.13 9.18 0.33
N ILE A 84 -0.93 8.78 1.59
CA ILE A 84 -1.81 9.14 2.72
C ILE A 84 -1.78 10.65 2.95
N TYR A 85 -0.59 11.25 3.02
CA TYR A 85 -0.42 12.68 3.28
C TYR A 85 -1.14 13.56 2.24
N ARG A 86 -1.12 13.15 0.96
CA ARG A 86 -1.78 13.88 -0.12
C ARG A 86 -3.30 13.72 -0.13
N MET A 87 -3.83 12.66 0.48
CA MET A 87 -5.27 12.39 0.59
C MET A 87 -5.92 13.04 1.82
N LEU A 88 -5.16 13.33 2.87
CA LEU A 88 -5.65 14.05 4.04
C LEU A 88 -6.06 15.50 3.69
N PRO A 89 -7.02 16.09 4.43
CA PRO A 89 -7.45 17.47 4.23
C PRO A 89 -6.27 18.44 4.34
N LYS A 90 -6.26 19.47 3.49
CA LYS A 90 -5.16 20.46 3.44
C LYS A 90 -5.30 21.51 4.56
N ASN A 91 -5.21 21.06 5.81
CA ASN A 91 -5.29 21.89 7.01
C ASN A 91 -4.14 21.58 7.99
N LEU A 92 -4.11 22.27 9.14
CA LEU A 92 -3.10 22.07 10.17
C LEU A 92 -3.21 20.69 10.85
N HIS A 93 -4.44 20.19 11.08
CA HIS A 93 -4.72 18.89 11.69
C HIS A 93 -4.07 17.71 10.94
N ARG A 94 -3.80 17.87 9.64
CA ARG A 94 -3.10 16.85 8.84
C ARG A 94 -1.78 16.39 9.47
N ARG A 95 -1.00 17.29 10.08
CA ARG A 95 0.27 16.91 10.71
C ARG A 95 0.05 16.04 11.95
N THR A 96 -0.96 16.38 12.77
CA THR A 96 -1.37 15.60 13.94
C THR A 96 -1.84 14.21 13.53
N MET A 97 -2.67 14.11 12.48
CA MET A 97 -3.13 12.82 11.94
C MET A 97 -1.96 11.95 11.46
N MET A 98 -0.95 12.55 10.83
CA MET A 98 0.24 11.80 10.39
C MET A 98 1.10 11.27 11.54
N GLN A 99 1.02 11.85 12.74
CA GLN A 99 1.73 11.32 13.92
C GLN A 99 1.07 10.03 14.45
N ARG A 100 -0.21 9.81 14.16
CA ARG A 100 -0.95 8.58 14.49
C ARG A 100 -0.75 7.46 13.47
N LEU A 101 -0.05 7.75 12.37
CA LEU A 101 0.27 6.77 11.34
C LEU A 101 1.64 6.14 11.62
N HIS A 102 1.65 4.83 11.81
CA HIS A 102 2.86 4.04 12.01
C HIS A 102 3.09 3.17 10.78
N LEU A 103 4.28 3.27 10.17
CA LEU A 103 4.64 2.54 8.96
C LEU A 103 5.88 1.69 9.23
N PHE A 104 5.80 0.40 8.92
CA PHE A 104 6.91 -0.54 9.04
C PHE A 104 7.22 -1.17 7.67
N PRO A 105 8.50 -1.20 7.25
CA PRO A 105 8.88 -1.75 5.96
C PRO A 105 8.65 -3.25 5.86
N GLU A 106 8.88 -3.95 6.97
CA GLU A 106 8.78 -5.40 7.15
C GLU A 106 7.66 -5.73 8.16
N ASP A 107 7.57 -6.99 8.55
CA ASP A 107 6.60 -7.51 9.53
C ASP A 107 7.02 -7.32 11.00
N VAL A 108 8.15 -6.64 11.23
CA VAL A 108 8.66 -6.41 12.59
C VAL A 108 7.99 -5.19 13.19
N ILE A 109 7.11 -5.42 14.17
CA ILE A 109 6.39 -4.39 14.93
C ILE A 109 6.97 -4.32 16.35
N PRO A 110 7.27 -3.12 16.90
CA PRO A 110 7.64 -2.95 18.30
C PRO A 110 6.57 -3.51 19.26
N GLU A 111 7.00 -4.08 20.38
CA GLU A 111 6.11 -4.74 21.35
C GLU A 111 5.00 -3.81 21.87
N ASP A 112 5.34 -2.55 22.17
CA ASP A 112 4.37 -1.55 22.65
C ASP A 112 3.21 -1.33 21.67
N ILE A 113 3.51 -1.30 20.37
CA ILE A 113 2.48 -1.10 19.33
C ILE A 113 1.71 -2.40 19.13
N ARG A 114 2.41 -3.54 19.11
CA ARG A 114 1.81 -4.86 18.92
C ARG A 114 0.79 -5.20 20.02
N ASN A 115 1.09 -4.87 21.27
CA ASN A 115 0.22 -5.14 22.41
C ASN A 115 -1.08 -4.30 22.39
N ASN A 116 -1.05 -3.15 21.71
CA ASN A 116 -2.18 -2.23 21.62
C ASN A 116 -2.98 -2.36 20.31
N LEU A 117 -2.72 -3.41 19.51
CA LEU A 117 -3.51 -3.69 18.30
C LEU A 117 -4.90 -4.22 18.67
N VAL A 118 -5.93 -3.68 18.00
CA VAL A 118 -7.33 -4.03 18.27
C VAL A 118 -7.94 -4.83 17.13
N GLU A 119 -7.80 -4.36 15.90
CA GLU A 119 -8.44 -4.95 14.71
C GLU A 119 -7.45 -4.98 13.54
N GLU A 120 -7.45 -6.10 12.80
CA GLU A 120 -6.79 -6.20 11.50
C GLU A 120 -7.79 -5.93 10.37
N LEU A 121 -7.52 -4.91 9.56
CA LEU A 121 -8.38 -4.58 8.43
C LEU A 121 -8.15 -5.53 7.25
N ALA A 122 -9.24 -5.98 6.64
CA ALA A 122 -9.17 -6.82 5.44
C ALA A 122 -8.42 -6.13 4.29
N GLN A 123 -7.59 -6.91 3.58
CA GLN A 123 -6.82 -6.40 2.46
C GLN A 123 -7.73 -5.99 1.28
N PRO A 124 -7.55 -4.78 0.71
CA PRO A 124 -8.47 -4.27 -0.32
C PRO A 124 -8.31 -4.91 -1.70
N ARG A 125 -7.20 -5.59 -1.97
CA ARG A 125 -6.99 -6.39 -3.18
C ARG A 125 -6.79 -7.85 -2.79
N ARG A 126 -7.59 -8.74 -3.37
CA ARG A 126 -7.33 -10.18 -3.32
C ARG A 126 -6.10 -10.50 -4.17
N ILE A 127 -5.12 -11.17 -3.57
CA ILE A 127 -3.89 -11.55 -4.25
C ILE A 127 -4.22 -12.78 -5.11
N PRO A 128 -3.96 -12.74 -6.43
CA PRO A 128 -4.18 -13.91 -7.27
C PRO A 128 -3.19 -15.02 -6.92
N LYS A 129 -3.65 -16.27 -7.01
CA LYS A 129 -2.77 -17.43 -6.85
C LYS A 129 -1.83 -17.56 -8.05
N ARG A 130 -0.59 -17.97 -7.83
CA ARG A 130 0.32 -18.41 -8.91
C ARG A 130 -0.02 -19.84 -9.32
N LEU A 131 0.43 -20.27 -10.51
CA LEU A 131 0.17 -21.64 -11.00
C LEU A 131 0.65 -22.70 -10.01
N ASP A 132 1.80 -22.46 -9.38
CA ASP A 132 2.42 -23.36 -8.39
C ASP A 132 1.65 -23.45 -7.06
N GLU A 133 0.70 -22.53 -6.82
CA GLU A 133 -0.11 -22.48 -5.59
C GLU A 133 -1.47 -23.18 -5.74
N TYR A 134 -1.80 -23.68 -6.93
CA TYR A 134 -3.03 -24.45 -7.16
C TYR A 134 -2.87 -25.89 -6.68
N THR A 135 -3.95 -26.44 -6.14
CA THR A 135 -4.00 -27.86 -5.76
C THR A 135 -4.19 -28.74 -6.99
N GLN A 136 -3.73 -29.99 -6.94
CA GLN A 136 -3.90 -30.93 -8.06
C GLN A 136 -5.38 -31.13 -8.41
N GLU A 137 -6.26 -31.11 -7.42
CA GLU A 137 -7.72 -31.18 -7.60
C GLU A 137 -8.27 -30.00 -8.42
N GLU A 138 -7.82 -28.77 -8.13
CA GLU A 138 -8.21 -27.57 -8.88
C GLU A 138 -7.72 -27.62 -10.33
N ILE A 139 -6.53 -28.20 -10.56
CA ILE A 139 -5.93 -28.36 -11.88
C ILE A 139 -6.71 -29.41 -12.69
N ASP A 140 -6.97 -30.57 -12.10
CA ASP A 140 -7.66 -31.68 -12.77
C ASP A 140 -9.15 -31.37 -13.00
N ALA A 141 -9.77 -30.56 -12.13
CA ALA A 141 -11.12 -30.05 -12.32
C ALA A 141 -11.23 -29.08 -13.51
N PHE A 142 -10.13 -28.44 -13.91
CA PHE A 142 -10.13 -27.53 -15.05
C PHE A 142 -10.01 -28.33 -16.36
N PRO A 143 -11.00 -28.27 -17.26
CA PRO A 143 -11.01 -29.10 -18.46
C PRO A 143 -9.94 -28.68 -19.46
N MET A 144 -9.36 -29.66 -20.16
CA MET A 144 -8.44 -29.39 -21.26
C MET A 144 -9.21 -28.79 -22.45
N LEU A 145 -8.83 -27.57 -22.85
CA LEU A 145 -9.56 -26.81 -23.89
C LEU A 145 -9.20 -27.22 -25.33
N TRP A 146 -8.01 -27.78 -25.55
CA TRP A 146 -7.52 -28.15 -26.87
C TRP A 146 -6.58 -29.36 -26.77
N THR A 147 -6.57 -30.19 -27.81
CA THR A 147 -5.70 -31.37 -27.87
C THR A 147 -4.47 -31.06 -28.74
N PRO A 148 -3.24 -31.06 -28.19
CA PRO A 148 -2.05 -30.75 -28.97
C PRO A 148 -1.71 -31.85 -29.99
N PRO A 149 -1.17 -31.51 -31.19
CA PRO A 149 -0.67 -32.49 -32.15
C PRO A 149 0.47 -33.33 -31.58
N LYS A 150 0.53 -34.62 -31.96
CA LYS A 150 1.55 -35.56 -31.46
C LYS A 150 2.97 -35.23 -31.95
N ASP A 151 3.08 -34.59 -33.12
CA ASP A 151 4.35 -34.23 -33.75
C ASP A 151 4.91 -32.88 -33.25
N TYR A 152 4.32 -32.31 -32.19
CA TYR A 152 4.81 -31.05 -31.63
C TYR A 152 6.17 -31.26 -30.96
N ARG A 153 7.17 -30.46 -31.36
CA ARG A 153 8.50 -30.48 -30.73
C ARG A 153 8.35 -30.09 -29.26
N LYS A 154 8.40 -31.09 -28.38
CA LYS A 154 8.58 -30.85 -26.95
C LYS A 154 9.98 -30.26 -26.77
N MET A 155 10.04 -28.98 -26.40
CA MET A 155 11.25 -28.34 -25.89
C MET A 155 11.61 -28.92 -24.53
#